data_AF-A0A947FJZ3-F1
#
_entry.id   AF-A0A947FJZ3-F1
#
_cell.length_a   1.000
_cell.length_b   1.000
_cell.length_c   1.000
_cell.angle_alpha   90.00
_cell.angle_beta   90.00
_cell.angle_gamma   90.00
#
_symmetry.space_group_name_H-M   'P 1'
#
loop_
_entity.id
_entity.type
_entity.pdbx_description
1 polymer ?
#
loop_
_entity_poly.entity_id
_entity_poly.type
_entity_poly.pdbx_seq_one_letter_code
_entity_poly.pdbx_strand_id
1 'polypeptide(L)'
;AAKTEGVRVQSAPSNPGKALPRLAPPKSSEDTGSGTTAAVDNNDIPEDQARVACEKAQEDLKIISNSNRIKLRSADGSTRYMTTEEIEERKIQSEADVERFCQ
;
A
#
# COMPACT_ATOMS: atom_id res chain seq x y z
N ALA A 1 -4.90 -35.54 54.81
CA ALA A 1 -6.08 -34.71 54.52
C ALA A 1 -5.67 -33.56 53.61
N ALA A 2 -6.21 -33.50 52.39
CA ALA A 2 -5.92 -32.46 51.41
C ALA A 2 -6.71 -31.19 51.74
N LYS A 3 -6.05 -30.03 51.75
CA LYS A 3 -6.71 -28.72 51.80
C LYS A 3 -6.60 -28.07 50.42
N THR A 4 -7.67 -28.15 49.66
CA THR A 4 -7.88 -27.42 48.41
C THR A 4 -8.20 -25.96 48.76
N GLU A 5 -7.24 -25.06 48.61
CA GLU A 5 -7.50 -23.62 48.67
C GLU A 5 -8.05 -23.15 47.31
N GLY A 6 -9.29 -22.65 47.33
CA GLY A 6 -9.97 -22.17 46.14
C GLY A 6 -9.34 -20.89 45.60
N VAL A 7 -8.80 -20.97 44.39
CA VAL A 7 -8.32 -19.80 43.63
C VAL A 7 -9.53 -18.92 43.29
N ARG A 8 -9.71 -17.83 44.04
CA ARG A 8 -10.71 -16.81 43.72
C ARG A 8 -10.18 -15.96 42.57
N VAL A 9 -10.77 -16.14 41.39
CA VAL A 9 -10.53 -15.26 40.24
C VAL A 9 -11.09 -13.89 40.58
N GLN A 10 -10.21 -12.93 40.85
CA GLN A 10 -10.60 -11.52 40.93
C GLN A 10 -11.07 -11.12 39.54
N SER A 11 -12.35 -10.78 39.41
CA SER A 11 -12.97 -10.34 38.17
C SER A 11 -12.19 -9.19 37.55
N ALA A 12 -11.96 -9.24 36.24
CA ALA A 12 -11.27 -8.19 35.50
C ALA A 12 -11.94 -6.82 35.74
N PRO A 13 -11.16 -5.73 35.88
CA PRO A 13 -11.72 -4.40 36.02
C PRO A 13 -12.61 -4.11 34.80
N SER A 14 -13.89 -3.82 35.05
CA SER A 14 -14.80 -3.34 34.02
C SER A 14 -14.20 -2.10 33.40
N ASN A 15 -13.74 -2.21 32.16
CA ASN A 15 -13.31 -1.06 31.37
C ASN A 15 -14.60 -0.43 30.80
N PRO A 16 -15.08 0.74 31.31
CA PRO A 16 -16.21 1.45 30.72
C PRO A 16 -15.77 2.19 29.45
N GLY A 17 -14.75 1.66 28.76
CA GLY A 17 -14.22 2.18 27.53
C GLY A 17 -15.34 2.24 26.51
N LYS A 18 -15.68 3.46 26.12
CA LYS A 18 -16.54 3.79 25.00
C LYS A 18 -16.30 2.77 23.89
N ALA A 19 -17.34 2.03 23.52
CA ALA A 19 -17.23 0.99 22.49
C ALA A 19 -16.55 1.61 21.26
N LEU A 20 -15.47 0.98 20.79
CA LEU A 20 -14.86 1.36 19.53
C LEU A 20 -15.97 1.41 18.47
N PRO A 21 -15.98 2.43 17.59
CA PRO A 21 -16.94 2.49 16.51
C PRO A 21 -16.88 1.15 15.77
N ARG A 22 -17.99 0.41 15.79
CA ARG A 22 -18.13 -0.74 14.90
C ARG A 22 -18.03 -0.16 13.50
N LEU A 23 -16.95 -0.47 12.80
CA LEU A 23 -16.90 -0.35 11.35
C LEU A 23 -18.11 -1.14 10.86
N ALA A 24 -19.18 -0.42 10.54
CA ALA A 24 -20.29 -1.00 9.83
C ALA A 24 -19.67 -1.71 8.62
N PRO A 25 -20.08 -2.95 8.27
CA PRO A 25 -19.85 -3.38 6.90
C PRO A 25 -20.40 -2.26 6.03
N PRO A 26 -19.66 -1.79 5.02
CA PRO A 26 -20.14 -0.71 4.18
C PRO A 26 -21.55 -1.09 3.76
N LYS A 27 -22.53 -0.30 4.19
CA LYS A 27 -23.79 -0.22 3.48
C LYS A 27 -23.35 0.04 2.06
N SER A 28 -23.69 -0.89 1.18
CA SER A 28 -23.60 -0.75 -0.26
C SER A 28 -24.21 0.60 -0.61
N SER A 29 -23.37 1.63 -0.64
CA SER A 29 -23.54 2.73 -1.54
C SER A 29 -23.26 2.08 -2.87
N GLU A 30 -24.34 1.79 -3.59
CA GLU A 30 -24.33 1.68 -5.03
C GLU A 30 -23.69 2.96 -5.58
N ASP A 31 -22.36 2.98 -5.62
CA ASP A 31 -21.61 3.79 -6.56
C ASP A 31 -21.41 2.91 -7.78
N THR A 32 -22.39 3.04 -8.67
CA THR A 32 -22.36 2.50 -10.01
C THR A 32 -21.24 3.20 -10.77
N GLY A 33 -20.03 2.64 -10.75
CA GLY A 33 -19.02 2.98 -11.75
C GLY A 33 -17.57 3.00 -11.29
N SER A 34 -16.95 1.83 -11.14
CA SER A 34 -15.56 1.68 -11.58
C SER A 34 -15.39 0.30 -12.16
N GLY A 35 -16.06 0.10 -13.30
CA GLY A 35 -15.80 -1.02 -14.17
C GLY A 35 -14.39 -0.94 -14.74
N THR A 36 -13.93 -2.12 -15.13
CA THR A 36 -12.94 -2.37 -16.18
C THR A 36 -11.48 -2.35 -15.72
N THR A 37 -10.93 -3.56 -15.64
CA THR A 37 -9.62 -3.87 -16.24
C THR A 37 -9.67 -3.51 -17.74
N ALA A 38 -9.81 -2.22 -18.05
CA ALA A 38 -9.72 -1.71 -19.40
C ALA A 38 -8.23 -1.53 -19.67
N ALA A 39 -7.77 -2.03 -20.81
CA ALA A 39 -6.61 -1.44 -21.46
C ALA A 39 -6.88 0.07 -21.51
N VAL A 40 -6.16 0.83 -20.68
CA VAL A 40 -6.33 2.28 -20.60
C VAL A 40 -5.97 2.82 -21.98
N ASP A 41 -6.98 3.24 -22.73
CA ASP A 41 -6.80 3.98 -23.97
C ASP A 41 -5.99 5.24 -23.64
N ASN A 42 -4.89 5.46 -24.36
CA ASN A 42 -3.89 6.49 -24.06
C ASN A 42 -4.39 7.94 -24.19
N ASN A 43 -5.68 8.16 -24.49
CA ASN A 43 -6.19 9.46 -24.93
C ASN A 43 -6.87 10.30 -23.83
N ASP A 44 -6.98 9.82 -22.59
CA ASP A 44 -7.78 10.49 -21.54
C ASP A 44 -7.05 10.71 -20.20
N ILE A 45 -5.72 10.59 -20.18
CA ILE A 45 -4.93 10.94 -18.98
C ILE A 45 -4.63 12.44 -19.04
N PRO A 46 -5.02 13.23 -18.02
CA PRO A 46 -4.70 14.65 -17.96
C PRO A 46 -3.19 14.88 -18.08
N GLU A 47 -2.76 15.86 -18.87
CA GLU A 47 -1.33 16.15 -19.11
C GLU A 47 -0.52 16.31 -17.81
N ASP A 48 -1.11 16.93 -16.78
CA ASP A 48 -0.45 17.07 -15.47
C ASP A 48 -0.18 15.70 -14.79
N GLN A 49 -1.07 14.72 -14.96
CA GLN A 49 -0.86 13.38 -14.43
C GLN A 49 0.19 12.62 -15.24
N ALA A 50 0.17 12.77 -16.57
CA ALA A 50 1.20 12.19 -17.44
C ALA A 50 2.59 12.74 -17.12
N ARG A 51 2.72 14.07 -16.92
CA ARG A 51 4.00 14.68 -16.51
C ARG A 51 4.50 14.14 -15.17
N VAL A 52 3.64 14.04 -14.17
CA VAL A 52 4.03 13.50 -12.86
C VAL A 52 4.42 12.03 -12.95
N ALA A 53 3.73 11.24 -13.76
CA ALA A 53 4.09 9.83 -14.01
C ALA A 53 5.46 9.73 -14.69
N CYS A 54 5.70 10.53 -15.73
CA CYS A 54 6.97 10.63 -16.42
C CYS A 54 8.13 11.01 -15.47
N GLU A 55 7.96 12.06 -14.67
CA GLU A 55 8.98 12.53 -13.72
C GLU A 55 9.35 11.44 -12.71
N LYS A 56 8.34 10.76 -12.14
CA LYS A 56 8.55 9.65 -11.21
C LYS A 56 9.26 8.47 -11.87
N ALA A 57 8.85 8.11 -13.08
CA ALA A 57 9.46 6.99 -13.80
C ALA A 57 10.94 7.28 -14.11
N GLN A 58 11.27 8.51 -14.50
CA GLN A 58 12.66 8.94 -14.69
C GLN A 58 13.46 8.92 -13.37
N GLU A 59 12.86 9.36 -12.27
CA GLU A 59 13.49 9.31 -10.95
C GLU A 59 13.76 7.87 -10.51
N ASP A 60 12.80 6.97 -10.67
CA ASP A 60 12.93 5.56 -10.34
C ASP A 60 14.05 4.90 -11.16
N LEU A 61 14.10 5.13 -12.47
CA LEU A 61 15.19 4.63 -13.32
C LEU A 61 16.55 5.15 -12.87
N LYS A 62 16.63 6.42 -12.48
CA LYS A 62 17.86 7.01 -11.95
C LYS A 62 18.26 6.38 -10.61
N ILE A 63 17.32 6.10 -9.72
CA ILE A 63 17.61 5.45 -8.44
C ILE A 63 18.11 4.02 -8.69
N ILE A 64 17.42 3.28 -9.55
CA ILE A 64 17.75 1.90 -9.93
C ILE A 64 19.13 1.85 -10.60
N SER A 65 19.44 2.76 -11.52
CA SER A 65 20.71 2.77 -12.24
C SER A 65 21.91 3.07 -11.34
N ASN A 66 21.70 3.89 -10.30
CA ASN A 66 22.78 4.34 -9.41
C ASN A 66 22.92 3.49 -8.14
N SER A 67 21.95 2.62 -7.85
CA SER A 67 21.90 1.89 -6.57
C SER A 67 21.71 0.40 -6.79
N ASN A 68 22.70 -0.40 -6.39
CA ASN A 68 22.58 -1.86 -6.39
C ASN A 68 21.58 -2.38 -5.34
N ARG A 69 21.19 -1.56 -4.35
CA ARG A 69 20.27 -1.92 -3.28
C ARG A 69 19.37 -0.73 -2.94
N ILE A 70 18.05 -0.94 -3.01
CA ILE A 70 17.06 0.10 -2.72
C ILE A 70 16.39 -0.22 -1.37
N LYS A 71 16.30 0.76 -0.48
CA LYS A 71 15.67 0.61 0.83
C LYS A 71 14.25 1.15 0.80
N LEU A 72 13.27 0.30 1.09
CA LEU A 72 11.88 0.67 1.26
C LEU A 72 11.59 0.94 2.73
N ARG A 73 10.79 1.98 2.98
CA ARG A 73 10.20 2.27 4.28
C ARG A 73 8.71 2.03 4.19
N SER A 74 8.22 1.11 5.00
CA SER A 74 6.81 0.78 5.10
C SER A 74 6.08 1.77 6.02
N ALA A 75 4.75 1.82 5.93
CA ALA A 75 3.91 2.73 6.73
C ALA A 75 3.97 2.47 8.24
N ASP A 76 4.27 1.23 8.64
CA ASP A 76 4.51 0.83 10.03
C ASP A 76 5.88 1.31 10.56
N GLY A 77 6.68 1.98 9.73
CA GLY A 77 8.02 2.44 10.06
C GLY A 77 9.11 1.39 9.89
N SER A 78 8.77 0.15 9.52
CA SER A 78 9.74 -0.88 9.20
C SER A 78 10.50 -0.52 7.93
N THR A 79 11.72 -1.03 7.81
CA THR A 79 12.52 -0.84 6.61
C THR A 79 13.07 -2.16 6.11
N ARG A 80 12.92 -2.41 4.81
CA ARG A 80 13.50 -3.57 4.13
C ARG A 80 14.22 -3.14 2.87
N TYR A 81 15.08 -4.00 2.35
CA TYR A 81 15.65 -3.80 1.02
C TYR A 81 14.74 -4.45 -0.01
N MET A 82 14.67 -3.87 -1.20
CA MET A 82 14.07 -4.53 -2.35
C MET A 82 14.90 -5.75 -2.74
N THR A 83 14.23 -6.80 -3.19
CA THR A 83 14.89 -7.93 -3.84
C THR A 83 15.28 -7.56 -5.27
N THR A 84 16.12 -8.39 -5.89
CA THR A 84 16.53 -8.17 -7.28
C THR A 84 15.35 -8.21 -8.23
N GLU A 85 14.42 -9.14 -8.01
CA GLU A 85 13.22 -9.32 -8.83
C GLU A 85 12.30 -8.09 -8.76
N GLU A 86 12.11 -7.53 -7.56
CA GLU A 86 11.31 -6.31 -7.37
C GLU A 86 11.96 -5.09 -8.06
N ILE A 87 13.30 -5.01 -8.06
CA ILE A 87 14.03 -3.93 -8.73
C ILE A 87 13.87 -4.06 -10.25
N GLU A 88 13.95 -5.26 -10.79
CA GLU A 88 13.79 -5.53 -12.22
C GLU A 88 12.36 -5.25 -12.70
N GLU A 89 11.35 -5.68 -11.94
CA GLU A 89 9.95 -5.37 -12.23
C GLU A 89 9.70 -3.85 -12.23
N ARG A 90 10.19 -3.14 -11.21
CA ARG A 90 10.08 -1.67 -11.16
C ARG A 90 10.80 -0.99 -12.32
N LYS A 91 11.94 -1.53 -12.75
CA LYS A 91 12.68 -1.01 -13.90
C LYS A 91 11.84 -1.12 -15.17
N ILE A 92 11.31 -2.31 -15.47
CA ILE A 92 10.47 -2.55 -16.66
C ILE A 92 9.24 -1.64 -16.63
N GLN A 93 8.59 -1.50 -15.47
CA GLN A 93 7.44 -0.63 -15.33
C GLN A 93 7.80 0.84 -15.58
N SER A 94 8.92 1.31 -15.03
CA SER A 94 9.37 2.69 -15.22
C SER A 94 9.78 2.97 -16.66
N GLU A 95 10.39 2.01 -17.36
CA GLU A 95 10.69 2.12 -18.80
C GLU A 95 9.39 2.27 -19.61
N ALA A 96 8.38 1.44 -19.34
CA ALA A 96 7.08 1.52 -20.00
C ALA A 96 6.36 2.85 -19.70
N ASP A 97 6.42 3.35 -18.47
CA ASP A 97 5.81 4.62 -18.08
C ASP A 97 6.51 5.81 -18.76
N VAL A 98 7.83 5.77 -18.95
CA VAL A 98 8.55 6.80 -19.71
C VAL A 98 8.12 6.80 -21.18
N GLU A 99 8.08 5.63 -21.83
CA GLU A 99 7.65 5.53 -23.24
C GLU A 99 6.21 6.02 -23.45
N ARG A 100 5.36 5.80 -22.44
CA ARG A 100 3.95 6.12 -22.48
C ARG A 100 3.64 7.58 -22.14
N PHE A 101 4.35 8.18 -21.19
CA PHE A 101 3.98 9.48 -20.61
C PHE A 101 4.98 10.61 -20.85
N CYS A 102 6.21 10.33 -21.31
CA CYS A 102 7.22 11.37 -21.56
C CYS A 102 7.30 11.85 -23.02
N GLN A 103 6.18 11.81 -23.76
CA GLN A 103 6.12 12.23 -25.18
C GLN A 103 5.92 13.74 -25.36
#